data_AF-A0A7S2I4B5-F1
#
_entry.id   AF-A0A7S2I4B5-F1
#
_cell.length_a   1.000
_cell.length_b   1.000
_cell.length_c   1.000
_cell.angle_alpha   90.00
_cell.angle_beta   90.00
_cell.angle_gamma   90.00
#
_symmetry.space_group_name_H-M   'P 1'
#
loop_
_entity.id
_entity.type
_entity.pdbx_description
1 polymer ?
#
loop_
_entity_poly.entity_id
_entity_poly.type
_entity_poly.pdbx_seq_one_letter_code
_entity_poly.pdbx_strand_id
1 'polypeptide(L)'
;ENTVRFLAEDADDGVEVLAGGAEAASNCEDAWLGVRARPAVLKGAYCFEVELRNDCLLRVGWGAANSRLALGTDERSFGYGGTGMKSHGNRFEPYGKTHEGMKGAVLSCLLDRRDPRQQTIS
;
A
#
# COMPACT_ATOMS: atom_id res chain seq x y z
N GLU A 1 -10.31 18.62 6.67
CA GLU A 1 -10.81 17.41 6.01
C GLU A 1 -9.84 16.26 6.27
N ASN A 2 -10.32 15.03 6.47
CA ASN A 2 -9.47 13.84 6.65
C ASN A 2 -9.08 13.27 5.27
N THR A 3 -8.39 14.07 4.46
CA THR A 3 -8.00 13.66 3.12
C THR A 3 -6.70 12.86 3.18
N VAL A 4 -6.71 11.65 2.64
CA VAL A 4 -5.51 10.82 2.53
C VAL A 4 -4.66 11.30 1.35
N ARG A 5 -3.38 11.58 1.59
CA ARG A 5 -2.42 12.02 0.57
C ARG A 5 -1.07 11.34 0.76
N PHE A 6 -0.48 10.88 -0.33
CA PHE A 6 0.93 10.49 -0.40
C PHE A 6 1.82 11.69 -0.08
N LEU A 7 2.92 11.44 0.64
CA LEU A 7 3.89 12.45 1.02
C LEU A 7 5.20 12.22 0.29
N ALA A 8 5.71 13.25 -0.38
CA ALA A 8 7.01 13.18 -1.06
C ALA A 8 8.17 12.99 -0.06
N GLU A 9 8.03 13.52 1.16
CA GLU A 9 9.01 13.31 2.23
C GLU A 9 9.02 11.88 2.82
N ASP A 10 8.03 11.05 2.48
CA ASP A 10 7.89 9.67 2.93
C ASP A 10 7.78 8.70 1.72
N ALA A 11 8.62 8.98 0.72
CA ALA A 11 8.76 8.22 -0.51
C ALA A 11 10.24 7.85 -0.74
N ASP A 12 10.50 6.72 -1.38
CA ASP A 12 11.86 6.38 -1.83
C ASP A 12 12.30 7.32 -2.96
N ASP A 13 13.61 7.54 -3.09
CA ASP A 13 14.19 8.22 -4.24
C ASP A 13 13.80 7.47 -5.53
N GLY A 14 13.19 8.18 -6.49
CA GLY A 14 12.67 7.59 -7.73
C GLY A 14 11.16 7.30 -7.72
N VAL A 15 10.45 7.65 -6.64
CA VAL A 15 8.98 7.75 -6.63
C VAL A 15 8.56 9.21 -6.81
N GLU A 16 7.71 9.46 -7.79
CA GLU A 16 7.10 10.75 -8.03
C GLU A 16 5.75 10.84 -7.33
N VAL A 17 5.54 11.87 -6.52
CA VAL A 17 4.24 12.19 -5.91
C VAL A 17 3.59 13.33 -6.68
N LEU A 18 2.41 13.06 -7.24
CA LEU A 18 1.72 13.90 -8.21
C LEU A 18 0.33 14.32 -7.70
N ALA A 19 -0.34 15.21 -8.44
CA ALA A 19 -1.72 15.64 -8.17
C ALA A 19 -1.97 16.08 -6.71
N GLY A 20 -1.00 16.76 -6.11
CA GLY A 20 -1.05 17.19 -4.70
C GLY A 20 -1.09 16.03 -3.71
N GLY A 21 -0.45 14.89 -4.02
CA GLY A 21 -0.41 13.69 -3.20
C GLY A 21 -1.55 12.70 -3.44
N ALA A 22 -2.38 12.89 -4.48
CA ALA A 22 -3.41 11.90 -4.84
C ALA A 22 -2.84 10.75 -5.69
N GLU A 23 -1.71 10.97 -6.35
CA GLU A 23 -1.12 10.02 -7.30
C GLU A 23 0.34 9.79 -6.96
N ALA A 24 0.81 8.57 -7.21
CA ALA A 24 2.21 8.21 -7.09
C ALA A 24 2.61 7.31 -8.27
N ALA A 25 3.82 7.50 -8.78
CA ALA A 25 4.35 6.73 -9.89
C ALA A 25 5.84 6.46 -9.70
N SER A 26 6.32 5.37 -10.28
CA SER A 26 7.75 5.11 -10.43
C SER A 26 7.98 4.34 -11.72
N ASN A 27 9.09 4.62 -12.38
CA ASN A 27 9.58 3.91 -13.57
C ASN A 27 10.85 3.11 -13.26
N CYS A 28 11.14 2.84 -11.97
CA CYS A 28 12.29 2.05 -11.58
C CYS A 28 12.07 0.57 -11.92
N GLU A 29 12.92 0.01 -12.76
CA GLU A 29 12.84 -1.40 -13.18
C GLU A 29 13.65 -2.34 -12.27
N ASP A 30 14.63 -1.79 -11.54
CA ASP A 30 15.61 -2.57 -10.78
C ASP A 30 15.24 -2.80 -9.30
N ALA A 31 14.22 -2.10 -8.79
CA ALA A 31 13.88 -2.14 -7.37
C ALA A 31 12.39 -1.91 -7.08
N TRP A 32 11.94 -2.48 -5.97
CA TRP A 32 10.65 -2.15 -5.37
C TRP A 32 10.76 -0.88 -4.55
N LEU A 33 10.26 0.23 -5.10
CA LEU A 33 10.15 1.50 -4.41
C LEU A 33 8.75 1.69 -3.85
N GLY A 34 8.62 2.51 -2.81
CA GLY A 34 7.33 2.78 -2.18
C GLY A 34 7.16 4.22 -1.69
N VAL A 35 5.92 4.52 -1.33
CA VAL A 35 5.51 5.79 -0.70
C VAL A 35 4.42 5.51 0.33
N ARG A 36 4.37 6.33 1.38
CA ARG A 36 3.30 6.30 2.38
C ARG A 36 2.43 7.54 2.34
N ALA A 37 1.18 7.35 2.76
CA ALA A 37 0.21 8.42 2.89
C ALA A 37 -0.03 8.81 4.35
N ARG A 38 -0.54 10.04 4.54
CA ARG A 38 -1.05 10.55 5.83
C ARG A 38 -2.53 10.92 5.70
N PRO A 39 -3.28 10.98 6.82
CA PRO A 39 -2.84 10.74 8.21
C PRO A 39 -2.65 9.26 8.55
N ALA A 40 -1.85 8.97 9.58
CA ALA A 40 -1.68 7.61 10.10
C ALA A 40 -2.89 7.18 10.96
N VAL A 41 -3.23 5.90 10.93
CA VAL A 41 -4.33 5.34 11.72
C VAL A 41 -3.79 4.75 13.03
N LEU A 42 -4.17 5.35 14.17
CA LEU A 42 -3.81 4.84 15.50
C LEU A 42 -4.90 3.99 16.15
N LYS A 43 -6.19 4.32 15.91
CA LYS A 43 -7.37 3.66 16.46
C LYS A 43 -8.56 3.83 15.53
N GLY A 44 -9.53 2.92 15.59
CA GLY A 44 -10.77 2.98 14.78
C GLY A 44 -10.72 2.08 13.54
N ALA A 45 -11.73 2.17 12.68
CA ALA A 45 -11.84 1.39 11.45
C ALA A 45 -11.90 2.32 10.23
N TYR A 46 -11.05 2.07 9.23
CA TYR A 46 -10.90 2.93 8.05
C TYR A 46 -10.74 2.08 6.79
N CYS A 47 -11.09 2.67 5.66
CA CYS A 47 -10.85 2.14 4.34
C CYS A 47 -10.26 3.25 3.47
N PHE A 48 -9.26 2.93 2.65
CA PHE A 48 -8.86 3.75 1.52
C PHE A 48 -8.92 2.92 0.25
N GLU A 49 -8.96 3.59 -0.89
CA GLU A 49 -8.97 2.94 -2.20
C GLU A 49 -7.80 3.43 -3.04
N VAL A 50 -7.26 2.52 -3.87
CA VAL A 50 -6.20 2.82 -4.85
C VAL A 50 -6.67 2.35 -6.21
N GLU A 51 -6.71 3.28 -7.16
CA GLU A 51 -7.03 3.00 -8.55
C GLU A 51 -5.75 2.80 -9.36
N LEU A 52 -5.69 1.72 -10.14
CA LEU A 52 -4.59 1.45 -11.06
C LEU A 52 -4.74 2.33 -12.31
N ARG A 53 -4.06 3.47 -12.35
CA ARG A 53 -4.12 4.39 -13.50
C ARG A 53 -3.52 3.83 -14.79
N ASN A 54 -2.54 2.95 -14.65
CA ASN A 54 -1.81 2.32 -15.74
C ASN A 54 -1.64 0.83 -15.46
N ASP A 55 -1.19 0.09 -16.48
CA ASP A 55 -0.69 -1.26 -16.25
C ASP A 55 0.61 -1.16 -15.45
N CYS A 56 0.60 -1.72 -14.24
CA CYS A 56 1.76 -1.73 -13.36
C CYS A 56 1.70 -2.90 -12.38
N LEU A 57 2.88 -3.33 -11.93
CA LEU A 57 3.04 -4.28 -10.86
C LEU A 57 3.21 -3.51 -9.54
N LEU A 58 2.21 -3.58 -8.66
CA LEU A 58 2.19 -2.84 -7.41
C LEU A 58 1.82 -3.72 -6.22
N ARG A 59 2.14 -3.25 -5.01
CA ARG A 59 1.59 -3.76 -3.76
C ARG A 59 0.93 -2.63 -2.98
N VAL A 60 -0.28 -2.85 -2.49
CA VAL A 60 -1.04 -1.92 -1.63
C VAL A 60 -1.28 -2.54 -0.27
N GLY A 61 -1.41 -1.71 0.76
CA GLY A 61 -1.74 -2.17 2.10
C GLY A 61 -1.29 -1.18 3.17
N TRP A 62 -0.87 -1.72 4.31
CA TRP A 62 -0.59 -0.94 5.51
C TRP A 62 0.83 -1.21 6.02
N GLY A 63 1.51 -0.15 6.45
CA GLY A 63 2.82 -0.24 7.07
C GLY A 63 2.90 0.66 8.31
N ALA A 64 3.68 0.23 9.31
CA ALA A 64 4.04 1.11 10.42
C ALA A 64 4.95 2.25 9.92
N ALA A 65 5.06 3.34 10.69
CA ALA A 65 5.87 4.50 10.32
C ALA A 65 7.36 4.18 10.08
N ASN A 66 7.86 3.09 10.64
CA ASN A 66 9.24 2.62 10.49
C ASN A 66 9.35 1.30 9.71
N SER A 67 8.31 0.92 8.96
CA SER A 67 8.43 -0.17 7.99
C SER A 67 9.26 0.27 6.79
N ARG A 68 9.81 -0.69 6.07
CA ARG A 68 10.35 -0.50 4.72
C ARG A 68 9.24 -0.03 3.78
N LEU A 69 9.61 0.77 2.80
CA LEU A 69 8.72 1.25 1.74
C LEU A 69 8.47 0.18 0.67
N ALA A 70 9.42 -0.76 0.48
CA ALA A 70 9.19 -2.04 -0.19
C ALA A 70 8.19 -2.91 0.59
N LEU A 71 6.89 -2.62 0.44
CA LEU A 71 5.80 -3.11 1.28
C LEU A 71 5.76 -4.65 1.40
N GLY A 72 5.62 -5.16 2.62
CA GLY A 72 5.53 -6.59 2.94
C GLY A 72 6.86 -7.33 3.00
N THR A 73 8.00 -6.65 2.77
CA THR A 73 9.35 -7.24 2.89
C THR A 73 9.91 -7.19 4.32
N ASP A 74 9.14 -6.69 5.28
CA ASP A 74 9.45 -6.70 6.70
C ASP A 74 8.25 -7.13 7.56
N GLU A 75 8.47 -7.28 8.87
CA GLU A 75 7.45 -7.71 9.82
C GLU A 75 6.51 -6.58 10.26
N ARG A 76 6.64 -5.38 9.70
CA ARG A 76 5.90 -4.18 10.10
C ARG A 76 4.99 -3.64 9.01
N SER A 77 4.83 -4.42 7.94
CA SER A 77 3.97 -4.09 6.82
C SER A 77 3.23 -5.31 6.30
N PHE A 78 2.09 -5.05 5.67
CA PHE A 78 1.23 -6.02 5.02
C PHE A 78 0.90 -5.48 3.64
N GLY A 79 1.22 -6.24 2.60
CA GLY A 79 0.94 -5.88 1.22
C GLY A 79 0.03 -6.90 0.53
N TYR A 80 -0.68 -6.44 -0.48
CA TYR A 80 -1.41 -7.26 -1.44
C TYR A 80 -1.02 -6.82 -2.84
N GLY A 81 -0.56 -7.75 -3.67
CA GLY A 81 0.04 -7.47 -4.97
C GLY A 81 -0.73 -8.02 -6.16
N GLY A 82 -0.42 -7.48 -7.34
CA GLY A 82 -1.06 -7.78 -8.62
C GLY A 82 -1.15 -9.25 -9.00
N THR A 83 -0.21 -10.07 -8.53
CA THR A 83 -0.16 -11.52 -8.79
C THR A 83 -1.09 -12.35 -7.90
N GLY A 84 -1.96 -11.73 -7.09
CA GLY A 84 -2.88 -12.46 -6.22
C GLY A 84 -2.18 -13.02 -4.98
N MET A 85 -1.26 -12.24 -4.42
CA MET A 85 -0.41 -12.63 -3.29
C MET A 85 -0.50 -11.60 -2.17
N LYS A 86 -0.68 -12.05 -0.94
CA LYS A 86 -0.42 -11.23 0.26
C LYS A 86 1.05 -11.37 0.67
N SER A 87 1.65 -10.30 1.17
CA SER A 87 3.04 -10.24 1.58
C SER A 87 3.23 -9.70 2.99
N HIS A 88 4.05 -10.36 3.79
CA HIS A 88 4.44 -9.95 5.13
C HIS A 88 5.72 -10.66 5.58
N GLY A 89 6.67 -9.96 6.18
CA GLY A 89 7.92 -10.54 6.66
C GLY A 89 8.73 -11.21 5.55
N ASN A 90 8.68 -10.66 4.33
CA ASN A 90 9.27 -11.23 3.12
C ASN A 90 8.73 -12.63 2.73
N ARG A 91 7.55 -13.00 3.24
CA ARG A 91 6.80 -14.19 2.82
C ARG A 91 5.65 -13.78 1.92
N PHE A 92 5.43 -14.54 0.86
CA PHE A 92 4.40 -14.28 -0.15
C PHE A 92 3.50 -15.50 -0.23
N GLU A 93 2.21 -15.31 0.04
CA GLU A 93 1.22 -16.40 0.09
C GLU A 93 0.03 -16.09 -0.83
N PRO A 94 -0.55 -17.09 -1.50
CA PRO A 94 -1.75 -16.88 -2.31
C PRO A 94 -2.88 -16.26 -1.51
N TYR A 95 -3.49 -15.20 -2.04
CA TYR A 95 -4.60 -14.48 -1.42
C TYR A 95 -5.36 -13.62 -2.44
N GLY A 96 -6.68 -13.62 -2.35
CA GLY A 96 -7.52 -12.77 -3.20
C GLY A 96 -7.51 -13.18 -4.67
N LYS A 97 -7.54 -12.19 -5.56
CA LYS A 97 -7.54 -12.35 -7.03
C LYS A 97 -6.32 -11.67 -7.66
N THR A 98 -5.99 -12.00 -8.90
CA THR A 98 -5.00 -11.23 -9.65
C THR A 98 -5.60 -9.89 -10.10
N HIS A 99 -4.76 -8.86 -10.18
CA HIS A 99 -5.09 -7.53 -10.71
C HIS A 99 -3.93 -6.88 -11.48
N GLU A 100 -2.83 -7.61 -11.72
CA GLU A 100 -1.82 -7.24 -12.70
C GLU A 100 -2.45 -7.11 -14.10
N GLY A 101 -2.03 -6.12 -14.90
CA GLY A 101 -2.65 -5.85 -16.20
C GLY A 101 -4.00 -5.12 -16.13
N MET A 102 -4.60 -4.97 -14.95
CA MET A 102 -5.98 -4.46 -14.82
C MET A 102 -6.02 -2.95 -14.61
N LYS A 103 -5.67 -2.18 -15.64
CA LYS A 103 -5.87 -0.72 -15.64
C LYS A 103 -7.34 -0.38 -15.32
N GLY A 104 -7.54 0.55 -14.39
CA GLY A 104 -8.84 0.96 -13.87
C GLY A 104 -9.39 0.10 -12.74
N ALA A 105 -8.69 -0.97 -12.34
CA ALA A 105 -9.05 -1.71 -11.13
C ALA A 105 -8.92 -0.81 -9.90
N VAL A 106 -9.86 -0.97 -8.97
CA VAL A 106 -9.87 -0.26 -7.69
C VAL A 106 -9.67 -1.29 -6.58
N LEU A 107 -8.62 -1.08 -5.78
CA LEU A 107 -8.29 -1.91 -4.64
C LEU A 107 -8.69 -1.18 -3.36
N SER A 108 -9.60 -1.77 -2.59
CA SER A 108 -9.99 -1.25 -1.28
C SER A 108 -9.13 -1.90 -0.19
N CYS A 109 -8.55 -1.08 0.69
CA CYS A 109 -7.71 -1.50 1.80
C CYS A 109 -8.37 -1.13 3.12
N LEU A 110 -8.88 -2.15 3.83
CA LEU A 110 -9.55 -1.98 5.12
C LEU A 110 -8.58 -2.24 6.28
N LEU A 111 -8.71 -1.43 7.33
CA LEU A 111 -8.00 -1.61 8.60
C LEU A 111 -8.97 -1.39 9.75
N ASP A 112 -9.10 -2.39 10.61
CA ASP A 112 -9.83 -2.28 11.87
C ASP A 112 -8.86 -2.34 13.05
N ARG A 113 -8.79 -1.24 13.81
CA ARG A 113 -8.02 -1.09 15.05
C ARG A 113 -8.94 -0.63 16.19
N ARG A 114 -10.20 -1.07 16.20
CA ARG A 114 -11.14 -0.78 17.29
C ARG A 114 -10.79 -1.54 18.57
N ASP A 115 -10.32 -2.79 18.46
CA ASP A 115 -9.70 -3.53 19.57
C ASP A 115 -8.23 -3.82 19.25
N PRO A 116 -7.26 -3.14 19.90
CA PRO A 116 -5.84 -3.36 19.62
C PRO A 116 -5.35 -4.77 19.99
N ARG A 117 -6.15 -5.57 20.71
CA ARG A 117 -5.84 -6.97 21.06
C ARG A 117 -6.37 -7.98 20.05
N GLN A 118 -7.22 -7.57 19.12
CA GLN A 118 -7.69 -8.44 18.05
C GLN A 118 -6.92 -8.11 16.77
N GLN A 119 -6.24 -9.12 16.21
CA GLN A 119 -5.74 -9.03 14.84
C GLN A 119 -6.93 -9.27 13.91
N THR A 120 -7.38 -8.23 13.22
CA THR A 120 -8.26 -8.40 12.06
C THR A 120 -7.39 -8.49 10.82
N ILE A 121 -7.52 -9.60 10.10
CA ILE A 121 -6.94 -9.77 8.76
C ILE A 121 -8.02 -9.30 7.78
N SER A 122 -7.65 -8.42 6.84
CA SER A 122 -8.45 -8.18 5.63
C SER A 122 -8.15 -9.26 4.62
#